data_AF-A0A2D4QWP6-F1
#
_entry.id   AF-A0A2D4QWP6-F1
#
_cell.length_a   1.000
_cell.length_b   1.000
_cell.length_c   1.000
_cell.angle_alpha   90.00
_cell.angle_beta   90.00
_cell.angle_gamma   90.00
#
_symmetry.space_group_name_H-M   'P 1'
#
loop_
_entity.id
_entity.type
_entity.pdbx_description
1 polymer ?
#
loop_
_entity_poly.entity_id
_entity_poly.type
_entity_poly.pdbx_seq_one_letter_code
_entity_poly.pdbx_strand_id
1 'polypeptide(L)' 'MTPNIIDRDELQNNYVQEVIDGLDMKDCMAMLYDYLSNDIDKLTVDELIEDVQEYYPHLLD' A
#
# COMPACT_ATOMS: atom_id res chain seq x y z
N MET A 1 1.10 16.61 38.54
CA MET A 1 0.74 16.14 37.19
C MET A 1 1.85 15.21 36.75
N THR A 2 1.58 13.92 36.68
CA THR A 2 2.54 12.91 36.20
C THR A 2 2.78 13.12 34.70
N PRO A 3 4.01 12.97 34.19
CA PRO A 3 4.25 13.02 32.75
C PRO A 3 3.48 11.87 32.09
N ASN A 4 2.67 12.20 31.09
CA ASN A 4 2.02 11.20 30.27
C ASN A 4 3.10 10.59 29.37
N ILE A 5 3.68 9.47 29.80
CA ILE A 5 4.63 8.72 28.96
C ILE A 5 3.79 8.05 27.89
N ILE A 6 3.79 8.65 26.71
CA ILE A 6 3.12 8.09 25.54
C ILE A 6 4.09 7.10 24.88
N ASP A 7 3.68 5.85 24.77
CA ASP A 7 4.38 4.87 23.94
C ASP A 7 4.17 5.25 22.47
N ARG A 8 5.27 5.60 21.78
CA ARG A 8 5.25 6.04 20.39
C ARG A 8 4.74 4.95 19.46
N ASP A 9 5.11 3.70 19.73
CA ASP A 9 4.76 2.57 18.85
C ASP A 9 3.29 2.20 19.04
N GLU A 10 2.79 2.25 20.28
CA GLU A 10 1.37 2.10 20.57
C GLU A 10 0.54 3.22 19.91
N LEU A 11 0.97 4.47 20.04
CA LEU A 11 0.28 5.60 19.42
C LEU A 11 0.27 5.48 17.89
N GLN A 12 1.38 5.06 17.29
CA GLN A 12 1.47 4.88 15.84
C GLN A 12 0.50 3.79 15.37
N ASN A 13 0.45 2.65 16.05
CA ASN A 13 -0.44 1.56 15.69
C ASN A 13 -1.92 1.96 15.83
N ASN A 14 -2.29 2.59 16.94
CA ASN A 14 -3.66 3.05 17.17
C ASN A 14 -4.08 4.09 16.13
N TYR A 15 -3.18 5.03 15.78
CA TYR A 15 -3.47 6.03 14.77
C TYR A 15 -3.65 5.42 13.37
N VAL A 16 -2.81 4.44 12.99
CA VAL A 16 -2.96 3.74 11.70
C VAL A 16 -4.30 3.00 11.63
N GLN A 17 -4.72 2.35 12.71
CA GLN A 17 -6.02 1.67 12.76
C GLN A 17 -7.19 2.63 12.59
N GLU A 18 -7.21 3.74 13.34
CA GLU A 18 -8.27 4.75 13.23
C GLU A 18 -8.34 5.37 11.82
N VAL A 19 -7.19 5.56 11.16
CA VAL A 19 -7.16 6.01 9.77
C VAL A 19 -7.82 4.97 8.87
N ILE A 20 -7.43 3.69 8.96
CA ILE A 20 -7.98 2.61 8.13
C ILE A 20 -9.50 2.46 8.35
N ASP A 21 -9.96 2.51 9.60
CA ASP A 21 -11.38 2.39 9.93
C ASP A 21 -12.22 3.56 9.38
N GLY A 22 -11.59 4.73 9.17
CA GLY A 22 -12.19 5.90 8.55
C GLY A 22 -12.23 5.86 7.01
N LEU A 23 -11.53 4.93 6.37
CA LEU A 23 -11.51 4.79 4.91
C LEU A 23 -12.68 3.93 4.43
N ASP A 24 -13.33 4.34 3.35
CA ASP A 24 -14.24 3.44 2.66
C ASP A 24 -13.46 2.45 1.77
N MET A 25 -14.16 1.44 1.23
CA MET A 25 -13.52 0.45 0.37
C MET A 25 -12.85 1.07 -0.87
N LYS A 26 -13.37 2.18 -1.40
CA LYS A 26 -12.78 2.85 -2.56
C LYS A 26 -11.49 3.56 -2.17
N ASP A 27 -11.46 4.20 -1.01
CA ASP A 27 -10.27 4.85 -0.48
C ASP A 27 -9.15 3.82 -0.23
N CYS A 28 -9.49 2.67 0.35
CA CYS A 28 -8.56 1.55 0.50
C CYS A 28 -8.04 1.03 -0.85
N MET A 29 -8.92 0.87 -1.83
CA MET A 29 -8.53 0.43 -3.17
C MET A 29 -7.65 1.45 -3.91
N ALA A 30 -7.93 2.74 -3.75
CA ALA A 30 -7.11 3.81 -4.31
C ALA A 30 -5.70 3.79 -3.71
N MET A 31 -5.61 3.67 -2.37
CA MET A 31 -4.31 3.57 -1.68
C MET A 31 -3.54 2.32 -2.09
N LEU A 32 -4.22 1.18 -2.25
CA LEU A 32 -3.59 -0.06 -2.73
C LEU A 32 -3.10 0.08 -4.18
N TYR A 33 -3.89 0.71 -5.05
CA TYR A 33 -3.47 0.99 -6.43
C TYR A 33 -2.24 1.88 -6.46
N ASP A 34 -2.23 2.98 -5.71
CA ASP A 34 -1.09 3.88 -5.63
C ASP A 34 0.16 3.16 -5.10
N TYR A 35 0.00 2.30 -4.09
CA TYR A 35 1.10 1.49 -3.57
C TYR A 35 1.68 0.55 -4.63
N LEU A 36 0.83 -0.20 -5.34
CA LEU A 36 1.26 -1.14 -6.38
C LEU A 36 1.83 -0.44 -7.61
N SER A 37 1.20 0.66 -8.06
CA SER A 37 1.68 1.45 -9.18
C SER A 37 3.05 2.04 -8.90
N ASN A 38 3.29 2.57 -7.70
CA ASN A 38 4.60 3.09 -7.32
C ASN A 38 5.69 2.02 -7.29
N ASP A 39 5.34 0.76 -7.04
CA ASP A 39 6.31 -0.34 -7.08
C ASP A 39 6.59 -0.76 -8.53
N ILE A 40 5.55 -0.89 -9.34
CA ILE A 40 5.65 -1.19 -10.77
C ILE A 40 6.41 -0.08 -11.53
N ASP A 41 6.25 1.18 -11.14
CA ASP A 41 6.94 2.33 -11.76
C ASP A 41 8.48 2.25 -11.60
N LYS A 42 8.99 1.43 -10.67
CA LYS A 42 10.43 1.20 -10.51
C LYS A 42 10.97 0.17 -11.48
N LEU A 43 10.10 -0.66 -12.05
CA LEU A 43 10.49 -1.68 -13.03
C LEU A 43 10.71 -1.03 -14.39
N THR A 44 11.69 -1.54 -15.12
CA THR A 44 11.80 -1.22 -16.54
C THR A 44 10.68 -1.90 -17.32
N VAL A 45 10.44 -1.44 -18.55
CA VAL A 45 9.43 -2.04 -19.43
C VAL A 45 9.71 -3.52 -19.69
N ASP A 46 10.98 -3.91 -19.83
CA ASP A 46 11.36 -5.30 -20.07
C ASP A 46 11.10 -6.19 -18.84
N GLU A 47 11.44 -5.71 -17.64
CA GLU A 47 11.15 -6.40 -16.37
C GLU A 47 9.64 -6.53 -16.13
N LEU A 48 8.86 -5.48 -16.41
CA LEU A 48 7.40 -5.53 -16.33
C LEU A 48 6.80 -6.54 -17.32
N ILE A 49 7.33 -6.60 -18.55
CA ILE A 49 6.88 -7.58 -19.54
C ILE A 49 7.22 -8.99 -19.09
N GLU A 50 8.40 -9.23 -18.53
CA GLU A 50 8.80 -10.54 -17.99
C GLU A 50 7.84 -10.99 -16.87
N ASP A 51 7.58 -10.11 -15.89
CA ASP A 51 6.63 -10.38 -14.81
C ASP A 51 5.22 -10.63 -15.34
N VAL A 52 4.74 -9.82 -16.28
CA VAL A 52 3.41 -10.00 -16.88
C VAL A 52 3.35 -11.31 -17.68
N GLN A 53 4.41 -11.69 -18.40
CA GLN A 53 4.47 -12.98 -19.11
C GLN A 53 4.43 -14.17 -18.14
N GLU A 54 5.07 -14.06 -16.98
CA GLU A 54 5.11 -15.14 -15.98
C GLU A 54 3.78 -15.27 -15.22
N TYR A 55 3.24 -14.16 -14.71
CA TYR A 55 2.12 -14.18 -13.78
C TYR A 55 0.76 -13.91 -14.43
N TYR A 56 0.70 -13.08 -15.48
CA TYR A 56 -0.54 -12.63 -16.11
C TYR A 56 -0.44 -12.54 -17.64
N PRO A 57 -0.07 -13.63 -18.35
CA PRO A 57 0.26 -13.58 -19.78
C PRO A 57 -0.90 -13.09 -20.67
N HIS A 58 -2.15 -13.29 -20.21
CA HIS A 58 -3.36 -12.83 -20.89
C HIS A 58 -3.48 -11.30 -21.04
N LEU A 59 -2.64 -10.52 -20.35
CA LEU A 59 -2.58 -9.06 -20.50
C LEU A 59 -1.77 -8.62 -21.73
N LEU A 60 -1.02 -9.53 -22.36
CA LEU A 60 -0.22 -9.29 -23.55
C LEU A 60 -0.86 -9.84 -24.84
N ASP A 61 -2.07 -10.40 -24.73
CA ASP A 61 -2.87 -10.95 -25.84
C ASP A 61 -3.71 -9.89 -26.58
#